data_AF-A0A120KZ77-F1
#
_entry.id   AF-A0A120KZ77-F1
#
_cell.length_a   1.000
_cell.length_b   1.000
_cell.length_c   1.000
_cell.angle_alpha   90.00
_cell.angle_beta   90.00
_cell.angle_gamma   90.00
#
_symmetry.space_group_name_H-M   'P 1'
#
loop_
_entity.id
_entity.type
_entity.pdbx_description
1 polymer ?
#
loop_
_entity_poly.entity_id
_entity_poly.type
_entity_poly.pdbx_seq_one_letter_code
_entity_poly.pdbx_strand_id
1 'polypeptide(L)'
;MSLKNGWPVLRRSVQFTFALSIVSGAASSAFANNRDSDDEHASKFFPGNLVVSRSVYPNQSAIVTPGTVLPPGCQQTRAGCSAPSGATSDGTYPYVWNNVLYDSNFGISSRIFLDQLTPTGFPISSLEVPYTTDPAAKGDHLATSFSSKSEVGLHLTPDGRTLTFMGYVAPINQIDVSNSNTPGAVDPTNPDGQAFYRAVATVDRDGRFTFTETNAYSGNNGRSAVLIEEGDKRFFFTTGNAGNGSNPQPSGVVLGAGAQFIAQSTLPEAQQTPSTPTPLASFSVTKLGVSADKIGKDDNFRGLTVFNNVVYMTKGSGSNGVNTVYFVDTTGNACPNGTGIPAPHAKLPVDPLAYAPATLQSDGLPSNMCILAGFPSTSNKVTPAAMFPFGLWFADSNTLYVADEGDGYTGGGDLFTHAAAQKSAGLQKWVFNPASRIWTLAYTLVDGLGLGKPYSVHGYPMGSNAATGLPWTPATDGLRNIVGHVGRDGIVTVWATTSTVSGNGDTGADPNRLVAVQDVLKDKSAAEHLRFVTLRSAGFGEVLRGVALTPGTELGDNEHR
;
A
#
# COMPACT_ATOMS: atom_id res chain seq x y z
N MET A 1 26.65 -10.83 -66.45
CA MET A 1 27.14 -11.53 -65.24
C MET A 1 27.32 -10.47 -64.16
N SER A 2 26.41 -10.41 -63.19
CA SER A 2 26.36 -9.41 -62.12
C SER A 2 26.53 -10.14 -60.79
N LEU A 3 27.56 -9.80 -60.02
CA LEU A 3 27.77 -10.34 -58.68
C LEU A 3 27.59 -9.22 -57.64
N LYS A 4 26.61 -9.44 -56.77
CA LYS A 4 26.24 -8.61 -55.63
C LYS A 4 27.23 -8.85 -54.48
N ASN A 5 27.83 -7.80 -53.93
CA ASN A 5 28.51 -7.85 -52.64
C ASN A 5 27.57 -7.30 -51.56
N GLY A 6 27.04 -8.18 -50.72
CA GLY A 6 26.44 -7.84 -49.43
C GLY A 6 27.46 -8.07 -48.32
N TRP A 7 27.68 -7.07 -47.48
CA TRP A 7 28.46 -7.21 -46.25
C TRP A 7 27.53 -7.66 -45.11
N PRO A 8 27.92 -8.62 -44.26
CA PRO A 8 27.13 -8.99 -43.09
C PRO A 8 27.39 -8.00 -41.95
N VAL A 9 26.31 -7.40 -41.43
CA VAL A 9 26.32 -6.67 -40.16
C VAL A 9 26.31 -7.70 -39.03
N LEU A 10 27.45 -7.86 -38.34
CA LEU A 10 27.55 -8.65 -37.12
C LEU A 10 26.78 -7.94 -35.99
N ARG A 11 25.56 -8.40 -35.68
CA ARG A 11 24.92 -8.09 -34.39
C ARG A 11 25.59 -8.92 -33.31
N ARG A 12 26.44 -8.30 -32.49
CA ARG A 12 26.95 -8.93 -31.26
C ARG A 12 25.84 -8.91 -30.21
N SER A 13 25.34 -10.08 -29.86
CA SER A 13 24.57 -10.30 -28.63
C SER A 13 25.52 -10.17 -27.45
N VAL A 14 25.39 -9.07 -26.69
CA VAL A 14 26.10 -8.93 -25.42
C VAL A 14 25.25 -9.64 -24.37
N GLN A 15 25.58 -10.90 -24.08
CA GLN A 15 25.09 -11.59 -22.88
C GLN A 15 25.98 -11.16 -21.71
N PHE A 16 25.43 -10.37 -20.79
CA PHE A 16 26.04 -10.14 -19.48
C PHE A 16 25.47 -11.14 -18.49
N THR A 17 26.24 -12.19 -18.22
CA THR A 17 25.98 -13.14 -17.14
C THR A 17 26.38 -12.48 -15.82
N PHE A 18 25.41 -12.20 -14.95
CA PHE A 18 25.71 -11.92 -13.54
C PHE A 18 26.22 -13.21 -12.89
N ALA A 19 27.51 -13.26 -12.57
CA ALA A 19 28.05 -14.25 -11.64
C ALA A 19 27.61 -13.85 -10.22
N LEU A 20 26.43 -14.33 -9.81
CA LEU A 20 25.95 -14.20 -8.44
C LEU A 20 26.53 -15.36 -7.63
N SER A 21 27.48 -15.08 -6.75
CA SER A 21 27.96 -16.03 -5.75
C SER A 21 26.83 -16.34 -4.77
N ILE A 22 26.25 -17.54 -4.88
CA ILE A 22 25.32 -18.08 -3.90
C ILE A 22 26.12 -18.39 -2.64
N VAL A 23 26.07 -17.50 -1.65
CA VAL A 23 26.39 -17.85 -0.26
C VAL A 23 25.07 -18.08 0.44
N SER A 24 24.72 -19.36 0.64
CA SER A 24 23.66 -19.78 1.54
C SER A 24 24.08 -19.52 2.98
N GLY A 25 23.92 -18.28 3.43
CA GLY A 25 24.09 -17.89 4.83
C GLY A 25 22.76 -17.96 5.56
N ALA A 26 22.58 -18.97 6.43
CA ALA A 26 21.60 -18.91 7.49
C ALA A 26 22.06 -17.84 8.50
N ALA A 27 21.57 -16.61 8.37
CA ALA A 27 21.81 -15.56 9.35
C ALA A 27 20.62 -15.51 10.31
N SER A 28 20.86 -15.99 11.54
CA SER A 28 19.98 -15.76 12.67
C SER A 28 20.02 -14.27 13.02
N SER A 29 18.92 -13.55 12.79
CA SER A 29 18.80 -12.13 13.13
C SER A 29 18.63 -11.97 14.64
N ALA A 30 19.73 -11.73 15.36
CA ALA A 30 19.70 -11.22 16.72
C ALA A 30 20.36 -9.83 16.73
N PHE A 31 19.55 -8.78 16.59
CA PHE A 31 19.99 -7.43 16.90
C PHE A 31 19.86 -7.25 18.42
N ALA A 32 20.97 -7.44 19.15
CA ALA A 32 21.06 -7.12 20.56
C ALA A 32 21.48 -5.64 20.72
N ASN A 33 20.73 -4.91 21.54
CA ASN A 33 20.99 -3.52 21.94
C ASN A 33 22.40 -3.34 22.48
N ASN A 34 23.18 -2.43 21.89
CA ASN A 34 24.29 -1.79 22.57
C ASN A 34 24.23 -0.28 22.30
N ARG A 35 23.77 0.47 23.31
CA ARG A 35 23.72 1.94 23.33
C ARG A 35 25.06 2.47 23.83
N ASP A 36 25.72 3.30 23.02
CA ASP A 36 26.49 4.51 23.43
C ASP A 36 27.57 4.99 22.42
N SER A 37 27.69 4.40 21.23
CA SER A 37 28.47 5.05 20.14
C SER A 37 27.99 4.77 18.70
N ASP A 38 26.98 3.92 18.51
CA ASP A 38 26.41 3.52 17.20
C ASP A 38 25.13 4.31 16.82
N ASP A 39 24.64 5.20 17.70
CA ASP A 39 23.34 5.89 17.55
C ASP A 39 23.28 6.89 16.38
N GLU A 40 24.42 7.46 15.96
CA GLU A 40 24.44 8.36 14.79
C GLU A 40 24.30 7.63 13.45
N HIS A 41 24.72 6.35 13.36
CA HIS A 41 24.61 5.56 12.13
C HIS A 41 23.25 4.84 12.03
N ALA A 42 22.64 4.48 13.16
CA ALA A 42 21.32 3.84 13.20
C ALA A 42 20.18 4.79 12.79
N SER A 43 20.37 6.10 12.96
CA SER A 43 19.34 7.12 12.70
C SER A 43 19.38 7.75 11.31
N LYS A 44 20.47 7.63 10.55
CA LYS A 44 20.66 8.32 9.26
C LYS A 44 20.34 7.42 8.05
N PHE A 45 19.74 8.02 7.03
CA PHE A 45 19.59 7.45 5.69
C PHE A 45 20.71 7.90 4.75
N PHE A 46 21.28 6.96 4.03
CA PHE A 46 22.30 7.21 3.02
C PHE A 46 21.69 7.14 1.63
N PRO A 47 21.76 8.22 0.82
CA PRO A 47 21.25 8.25 -0.54
C PRO A 47 21.70 7.06 -1.41
N GLY A 48 20.83 6.64 -2.33
CA GLY A 48 21.07 5.53 -3.26
C GLY A 48 20.74 4.15 -2.70
N ASN A 49 20.24 4.07 -1.46
CA ASN A 49 19.78 2.83 -0.83
C ASN A 49 18.25 2.74 -0.84
N LEU A 50 17.73 1.57 -0.47
CA LEU A 50 16.31 1.31 -0.23
C LEU A 50 15.96 1.55 1.23
N VAL A 51 14.72 1.97 1.49
CA VAL A 51 14.06 1.87 2.78
C VAL A 51 12.87 0.95 2.63
N VAL A 52 12.74 -0.01 3.54
CA VAL A 52 11.62 -0.95 3.61
C VAL A 52 10.96 -0.80 4.96
N SER A 53 9.66 -0.51 4.96
CA SER A 53 8.91 -0.50 6.21
C SER A 53 8.58 -1.93 6.63
N ARG A 54 8.85 -2.24 7.89
CA ARG A 54 8.59 -3.53 8.52
C ARG A 54 7.76 -3.31 9.78
N SER A 55 6.81 -4.20 10.02
CA SER A 55 6.16 -4.30 11.33
C SER A 55 6.55 -5.58 12.03
N VAL A 56 6.65 -5.52 13.36
CA VAL A 56 6.99 -6.64 14.23
C VAL A 56 5.88 -6.85 15.25
N TYR A 57 5.31 -8.05 15.25
CA TYR A 57 4.34 -8.50 16.22
C TYR A 57 5.04 -8.99 17.49
N PRO A 58 4.67 -8.49 18.69
CA PRO A 58 5.39 -8.82 19.91
C PRO A 58 5.17 -10.24 20.41
N ASN A 59 4.22 -10.99 19.84
CA ASN A 59 3.98 -12.41 20.13
C ASN A 59 3.78 -12.71 21.63
N GLN A 60 2.88 -11.97 22.27
CA GLN A 60 2.55 -12.15 23.69
C GLN A 60 1.12 -12.69 23.81
N SER A 61 0.98 -13.90 24.36
CA SER A 61 -0.34 -14.54 24.55
C SER A 61 -1.31 -13.66 25.34
N ALA A 62 -0.82 -12.88 26.30
CA ALA A 62 -1.63 -12.01 27.14
C ALA A 62 -2.27 -10.80 26.41
N ILE A 63 -1.92 -10.51 25.16
CA ILE A 63 -2.52 -9.40 24.40
C ILE A 63 -4.01 -9.64 24.16
N VAL A 64 -4.41 -10.89 23.92
CA VAL A 64 -5.81 -11.30 23.78
C VAL A 64 -6.08 -12.43 24.75
N THR A 65 -7.12 -12.29 25.57
CA THR A 65 -7.62 -13.40 26.38
C THR A 65 -8.76 -14.07 25.63
N PRO A 66 -8.74 -15.40 25.42
CA PRO A 66 -9.89 -16.11 24.85
C PRO A 66 -11.17 -15.81 25.67
N GLY A 67 -12.26 -15.52 24.98
CA GLY A 67 -13.51 -15.03 25.57
C GLY A 67 -13.64 -13.51 25.63
N THR A 68 -12.59 -12.74 25.31
CA THR A 68 -12.69 -11.27 25.17
C THR A 68 -13.75 -10.91 24.14
N VAL A 69 -14.66 -10.01 24.49
CA VAL A 69 -15.70 -9.54 23.57
C VAL A 69 -15.07 -8.62 22.51
N LEU A 70 -15.35 -8.91 21.23
CA LEU A 70 -14.84 -8.18 20.06
C LEU A 70 -16.00 -7.65 19.19
N PRO A 71 -15.79 -6.53 18.46
CA PRO A 71 -14.67 -5.58 18.61
C PRO A 71 -14.70 -4.84 19.96
N PRO A 72 -13.62 -4.20 20.42
CA PRO A 72 -13.64 -3.42 21.65
C PRO A 72 -14.72 -2.34 21.64
N GLY A 73 -15.43 -2.20 22.77
CA GLY A 73 -16.49 -1.19 22.92
C GLY A 73 -17.75 -1.44 22.07
N CYS A 74 -17.85 -2.57 21.36
CA CYS A 74 -18.97 -2.89 20.48
C CYS A 74 -20.35 -2.83 21.15
N GLN A 75 -20.45 -3.02 22.47
CA GLN A 75 -21.73 -2.91 23.20
C GLN A 75 -22.29 -1.48 23.18
N GLN A 76 -21.44 -0.49 22.92
CA GLN A 76 -21.79 0.94 22.88
C GLN A 76 -22.13 1.41 21.47
N THR A 77 -21.94 0.56 20.45
CA THR A 77 -22.21 0.89 19.05
C THR A 77 -23.60 0.39 18.64
N ARG A 78 -24.14 0.93 17.56
CA ARG A 78 -25.42 0.47 17.00
C ARG A 78 -25.31 -0.87 16.26
N ALA A 79 -24.10 -1.23 15.83
CA ALA A 79 -23.85 -2.52 15.19
C ALA A 79 -23.81 -3.67 16.21
N GLY A 80 -23.43 -3.38 17.46
CA GLY A 80 -23.31 -4.39 18.49
C GLY A 80 -22.07 -5.28 18.31
N CYS A 81 -21.93 -6.27 19.18
CA CYS A 81 -20.82 -7.21 19.17
C CYS A 81 -21.09 -8.42 18.27
N SER A 82 -20.03 -8.99 17.67
CA SER A 82 -20.18 -10.08 16.70
C SER A 82 -20.82 -11.34 17.29
N ALA A 83 -20.37 -11.80 18.47
CA ALA A 83 -20.90 -12.97 19.15
C ALA A 83 -20.60 -12.95 20.67
N PRO A 84 -21.44 -13.58 21.51
CA PRO A 84 -21.23 -13.62 22.97
C PRO A 84 -20.06 -14.52 23.42
N SER A 85 -19.56 -15.39 22.54
CA SER A 85 -18.44 -16.29 22.86
C SER A 85 -17.09 -15.59 22.97
N GLY A 86 -16.95 -14.39 22.37
CA GLY A 86 -15.69 -13.65 22.33
C GLY A 86 -14.61 -14.29 21.45
N ALA A 87 -13.39 -13.76 21.56
CA ALA A 87 -12.18 -14.21 20.89
C ALA A 87 -11.90 -15.70 21.16
N THR A 88 -11.51 -16.46 20.14
CA THR A 88 -11.16 -17.89 20.31
C THR A 88 -9.69 -18.16 20.52
N SER A 89 -8.83 -17.22 20.14
CA SER A 89 -7.39 -17.40 20.18
C SER A 89 -6.77 -16.31 21.05
N ASP A 90 -5.75 -16.70 21.80
CA ASP A 90 -4.96 -15.75 22.58
C ASP A 90 -4.01 -14.95 21.67
N GLY A 91 -3.19 -14.09 22.26
CA GLY A 91 -2.23 -13.25 21.53
C GLY A 91 -1.06 -13.99 20.88
N THR A 92 -1.01 -15.33 20.87
CA THR A 92 0.10 -16.11 20.30
C THR A 92 0.09 -16.08 18.77
N TYR A 93 1.21 -15.72 18.17
CA TYR A 93 1.40 -15.73 16.72
C TYR A 93 1.68 -17.16 16.21
N PRO A 94 1.15 -17.56 15.04
CA PRO A 94 0.21 -16.81 14.20
C PRO A 94 -1.28 -17.05 14.56
N TYR A 95 -1.58 -17.90 15.56
CA TYR A 95 -2.94 -18.32 15.92
C TYR A 95 -3.91 -17.18 16.26
N VAL A 96 -3.42 -16.07 16.79
CA VAL A 96 -4.22 -14.88 17.14
C VAL A 96 -5.09 -14.38 15.98
N TRP A 97 -4.65 -14.57 14.72
CA TRP A 97 -5.37 -14.11 13.53
C TRP A 97 -6.61 -14.95 13.21
N ASN A 98 -6.79 -16.10 13.86
CA ASN A 98 -8.06 -16.85 13.80
C ASN A 98 -9.23 -16.08 14.41
N ASN A 99 -8.96 -15.06 15.23
CA ASN A 99 -10.01 -14.18 15.75
C ASN A 99 -10.75 -13.41 14.63
N VAL A 100 -10.21 -13.38 13.40
CA VAL A 100 -10.92 -12.82 12.24
C VAL A 100 -12.26 -13.53 11.94
N LEU A 101 -12.38 -14.79 12.34
CA LEU A 101 -13.62 -15.57 12.21
C LEU A 101 -14.75 -15.04 13.11
N TYR A 102 -14.39 -14.28 14.16
CA TYR A 102 -15.32 -13.63 15.07
C TYR A 102 -15.46 -12.15 14.77
N ASP A 103 -14.36 -11.45 14.52
CA ASP A 103 -14.36 -10.07 14.05
C ASP A 103 -13.61 -9.96 12.73
N SER A 104 -14.36 -9.75 11.64
CA SER A 104 -13.78 -9.68 10.30
C SER A 104 -12.78 -8.53 10.10
N ASN A 105 -12.73 -7.55 11.01
CA ASN A 105 -11.78 -6.45 10.98
C ASN A 105 -10.69 -6.56 12.05
N PHE A 106 -10.55 -7.74 12.67
CA PHE A 106 -9.64 -7.97 13.76
C PHE A 106 -8.20 -7.55 13.40
N GLY A 107 -7.62 -6.68 14.21
CA GLY A 107 -6.28 -6.17 14.04
C GLY A 107 -5.60 -5.93 15.38
N ILE A 108 -4.27 -5.91 15.39
CA ILE A 108 -3.49 -5.53 16.58
C ILE A 108 -2.45 -4.51 16.17
N SER A 109 -2.43 -3.36 16.85
CA SER A 109 -1.44 -2.33 16.63
C SER A 109 -0.04 -2.81 17.02
N SER A 110 0.97 -2.40 16.27
CA SER A 110 2.33 -2.94 16.29
C SER A 110 3.35 -1.89 15.91
N ARG A 111 4.62 -2.17 16.24
CA ARG A 111 5.74 -1.26 16.00
C ARG A 111 6.05 -1.16 14.51
N ILE A 112 6.58 -0.01 14.10
CA ILE A 112 7.05 0.24 12.74
C ILE A 112 8.57 0.42 12.78
N PHE A 113 9.26 -0.24 11.85
CA PHE A 113 10.69 -0.08 11.58
C PHE A 113 10.89 0.35 10.14
N LEU A 114 11.86 1.23 9.91
CA LEU A 114 12.34 1.63 8.59
C LEU A 114 13.72 1.00 8.39
N ASP A 115 13.76 -0.13 7.70
CA ASP A 115 14.99 -0.85 7.45
C ASP A 115 15.66 -0.33 6.17
N GLN A 116 16.89 0.15 6.31
CA GLN A 116 17.70 0.57 5.19
C GLN A 116 18.47 -0.62 4.62
N LEU A 117 18.38 -0.83 3.31
CA LEU A 117 19.05 -1.91 2.59
C LEU A 117 19.79 -1.34 1.38
N THR A 118 20.87 -2.00 0.95
CA THR A 118 21.41 -1.73 -0.39
C THR A 118 20.36 -2.07 -1.46
N PRO A 119 20.48 -1.55 -2.69
CA PRO A 119 19.60 -1.94 -3.80
C PRO A 119 19.57 -3.46 -4.10
N THR A 120 20.60 -4.18 -3.66
CA THR A 120 20.74 -5.64 -3.78
C THR A 120 20.25 -6.41 -2.54
N GLY A 121 19.70 -5.73 -1.53
CA GLY A 121 19.08 -6.35 -0.36
C GLY A 121 19.96 -6.54 0.87
N PHE A 122 21.21 -6.06 0.87
CA PHE A 122 22.05 -6.16 2.06
C PHE A 122 21.60 -5.16 3.14
N PRO A 123 21.37 -5.58 4.39
CA PRO A 123 20.95 -4.69 5.46
C PRO A 123 22.06 -3.70 5.84
N ILE A 124 21.68 -2.44 6.08
CA ILE A 124 22.57 -1.35 6.47
C ILE A 124 22.24 -0.89 7.90
N SER A 125 21.00 -0.44 8.12
CA SER A 125 20.52 0.05 9.41
C SER A 125 19.01 -0.16 9.57
N SER A 126 18.49 0.04 10.78
CA SER A 126 17.06 -0.01 11.06
C SER A 126 16.72 1.15 12.00
N LEU A 127 15.77 1.98 11.59
CA LEU A 127 15.25 3.09 12.38
C LEU A 127 13.87 2.72 12.92
N GLU A 128 13.74 2.63 14.24
CA GLU A 128 12.44 2.42 14.89
C GLU A 128 11.64 3.73 14.89
N VAL A 129 10.39 3.65 14.43
CA VAL A 129 9.46 4.80 14.52
C VAL A 129 9.05 4.98 15.98
N PRO A 130 9.01 6.21 16.51
CA PRO A 130 8.52 6.49 17.86
C PRO A 130 7.20 5.75 18.15
N TYR A 131 7.16 5.01 19.26
CA TYR A 131 5.99 4.24 19.69
C TYR A 131 5.76 4.40 21.19
N THR A 132 4.56 4.06 21.64
CA THR A 132 4.22 4.03 23.06
C THR A 132 3.46 2.74 23.42
N THR A 133 3.59 2.32 24.67
CA THR A 133 2.69 1.33 25.30
C THR A 133 1.72 1.99 26.29
N ASP A 134 1.92 3.28 26.58
CA ASP A 134 1.10 4.06 27.50
C ASP A 134 -0.08 4.72 26.75
N PRO A 135 -1.34 4.36 27.05
CA PRO A 135 -2.52 4.99 26.46
C PRO A 135 -2.72 6.46 26.84
N ALA A 136 -2.01 6.97 27.86
CA ALA A 136 -2.04 8.37 28.25
C ALA A 136 -0.83 9.18 27.72
N ALA A 137 -0.01 8.58 26.85
CA ALA A 137 1.16 9.23 26.31
C ALA A 137 0.80 10.52 25.56
N LYS A 138 1.61 11.56 25.80
CA LYS A 138 1.52 12.88 25.14
C LYS A 138 2.67 13.14 24.18
N GLY A 139 3.62 12.21 24.10
CA GLY A 139 4.74 12.29 23.17
C GLY A 139 4.33 11.78 21.79
N ASP A 140 5.02 12.25 20.77
CA ASP A 140 4.77 11.86 19.39
C ASP A 140 5.04 10.36 19.18
N HIS A 141 4.09 9.64 18.59
CA HIS A 141 4.18 8.20 18.36
C HIS A 141 3.29 7.74 17.21
N LEU A 142 3.65 6.61 16.60
CA LEU A 142 2.85 6.00 15.56
C LEU A 142 2.91 4.47 15.64
N ALA A 143 1.76 3.85 15.45
CA ALA A 143 1.62 2.42 15.28
C ALA A 143 0.98 2.08 13.93
N THR A 144 1.13 0.83 13.49
CA THR A 144 0.38 0.24 12.37
C THR A 144 -0.39 -0.98 12.86
N SER A 145 -1.45 -1.39 12.19
CA SER A 145 -2.07 -2.68 12.43
C SER A 145 -1.24 -3.80 11.79
N PHE A 146 -0.81 -4.77 12.60
CA PHE A 146 0.11 -5.82 12.15
C PHE A 146 -0.48 -6.66 11.02
N SER A 147 -1.79 -6.87 10.95
CA SER A 147 -2.43 -7.61 9.85
C SER A 147 -2.80 -6.74 8.65
N SER A 148 -2.58 -5.42 8.72
CA SER A 148 -3.02 -4.52 7.66
C SER A 148 -2.31 -4.74 6.33
N LYS A 149 -3.07 -5.09 5.29
CA LYS A 149 -2.53 -5.39 3.95
C LYS A 149 -1.95 -4.18 3.22
N SER A 150 -2.23 -2.95 3.68
CA SER A 150 -1.97 -1.75 2.88
C SER A 150 -1.45 -0.53 3.63
N GLU A 151 -1.22 -0.63 4.94
CA GLU A 151 -0.62 0.45 5.72
C GLU A 151 0.89 0.54 5.55
N VAL A 152 1.45 1.69 5.95
CA VAL A 152 2.89 1.97 5.95
C VAL A 152 3.52 1.84 4.55
N GLY A 153 2.74 2.12 3.50
CA GLY A 153 3.28 2.33 2.16
C GLY A 153 4.22 3.54 2.15
N LEU A 154 5.46 3.35 1.71
CA LEU A 154 6.48 4.39 1.71
C LEU A 154 6.45 5.18 0.41
N HIS A 155 6.53 6.50 0.52
CA HIS A 155 6.76 7.39 -0.61
C HIS A 155 7.87 8.37 -0.27
N LEU A 156 8.77 8.57 -1.22
CA LEU A 156 9.70 9.68 -1.16
C LEU A 156 9.04 10.90 -1.77
N THR A 157 9.23 12.07 -1.15
CA THR A 157 8.75 13.34 -1.69
C THR A 157 9.30 13.60 -3.09
N PRO A 158 8.59 14.35 -3.95
CA PRO A 158 9.06 14.67 -5.30
C PRO A 158 10.44 15.37 -5.33
N ASP A 159 10.81 16.09 -4.27
CA ASP A 159 12.12 16.73 -4.12
C ASP A 159 13.23 15.76 -3.63
N GLY A 160 12.87 14.50 -3.35
CA GLY A 160 13.76 13.45 -2.89
C GLY A 160 14.16 13.54 -1.41
N ARG A 161 13.64 14.47 -0.61
CA ARG A 161 14.23 14.80 0.71
C ARG A 161 13.58 14.16 1.92
N THR A 162 12.33 13.73 1.82
CA THR A 162 11.54 13.30 2.96
C THR A 162 10.76 12.04 2.60
N LEU A 163 10.79 11.03 3.49
CA LEU A 163 9.93 9.87 3.38
C LEU A 163 8.61 10.12 4.09
N THR A 164 7.52 9.65 3.51
CA THR A 164 6.18 9.73 4.08
C THR A 164 5.48 8.38 4.13
N PHE A 165 4.68 8.18 5.17
CA PHE A 165 3.83 7.01 5.38
C PHE A 165 2.72 7.32 6.39
N MET A 166 1.73 6.43 6.48
CA MET A 166 0.60 6.59 7.42
C MET A 166 0.52 5.46 8.43
N GLY A 167 -0.03 5.79 9.59
CA GLY A 167 -0.39 4.86 10.66
C GLY A 167 -1.43 5.48 11.60
N TYR A 168 -1.42 5.04 12.84
CA TYR A 168 -2.35 5.43 13.89
C TYR A 168 -1.63 6.07 15.06
N VAL A 169 -2.24 7.13 15.59
CA VAL A 169 -1.84 7.71 16.88
C VAL A 169 -2.50 6.87 17.97
N ALA A 170 -1.83 5.78 18.31
CA ALA A 170 -2.28 4.81 19.28
C ALA A 170 -1.10 4.08 19.90
N PRO A 171 -1.23 3.58 21.15
CA PRO A 171 -0.28 2.63 21.68
C PRO A 171 -0.19 1.36 20.81
N ILE A 172 0.93 0.67 20.90
CA ILE A 172 1.03 -0.71 20.39
C ILE A 172 0.23 -1.68 21.25
N ASN A 173 -0.04 -2.88 20.71
CA ASN A 173 -0.80 -3.97 21.35
C ASN A 173 -2.27 -3.65 21.61
N GLN A 174 -2.83 -2.67 20.90
CA GLN A 174 -4.25 -2.34 20.97
C GLN A 174 -5.00 -3.12 19.89
N ILE A 175 -6.12 -3.71 20.28
CA ILE A 175 -7.01 -4.42 19.39
C ILE A 175 -7.78 -3.40 18.55
N ASP A 176 -7.97 -3.70 17.26
CA ASP A 176 -8.87 -3.03 16.31
C ASP A 176 -8.67 -1.52 16.06
N VAL A 177 -7.51 -0.95 16.44
CA VAL A 177 -7.19 0.45 16.11
C VAL A 177 -7.43 0.79 14.63
N SER A 178 -7.13 -0.14 13.71
CA SER A 178 -7.37 0.03 12.27
C SER A 178 -8.84 0.08 11.84
N ASN A 179 -9.75 -0.39 12.69
CA ASN A 179 -11.19 -0.35 12.49
C ASN A 179 -11.89 0.74 13.34
N SER A 180 -11.19 1.34 14.30
CA SER A 180 -11.74 2.39 15.18
C SER A 180 -12.30 3.60 14.40
N ASN A 181 -13.17 4.38 15.01
CA ASN A 181 -13.50 5.71 14.46
C ASN A 181 -12.32 6.68 14.59
N THR A 182 -12.37 7.84 13.92
CA THR A 182 -11.59 9.02 14.33
C THR A 182 -12.42 9.90 15.26
N PRO A 183 -11.79 10.62 16.21
CA PRO A 183 -12.50 11.49 17.15
C PRO A 183 -13.43 12.54 16.50
N GLY A 184 -13.06 13.10 15.35
CA GLY A 184 -13.82 14.12 14.64
C GLY A 184 -14.76 13.62 13.53
N ALA A 185 -14.82 12.33 13.27
CA ALA A 185 -15.71 11.75 12.24
C ALA A 185 -16.32 10.40 12.68
N VAL A 186 -17.07 10.41 13.78
CA VAL A 186 -17.65 9.18 14.37
C VAL A 186 -18.79 8.60 13.52
N ASP A 187 -18.71 7.30 13.23
CA ASP A 187 -19.83 6.48 12.76
C ASP A 187 -20.41 5.65 13.90
N PRO A 188 -21.64 5.93 14.37
CA PRO A 188 -22.26 5.16 15.45
C PRO A 188 -22.63 3.73 15.04
N THR A 189 -22.56 3.40 13.74
CA THR A 189 -22.82 2.07 13.21
C THR A 189 -21.54 1.30 12.86
N ASN A 190 -20.36 1.88 13.11
CA ASN A 190 -19.11 1.12 13.12
C ASN A 190 -19.14 0.13 14.30
N PRO A 191 -18.87 -1.17 14.10
CA PRO A 191 -18.87 -2.14 15.19
C PRO A 191 -17.78 -1.91 16.24
N ASP A 192 -16.67 -1.24 15.90
CA ASP A 192 -15.66 -0.83 16.86
C ASP A 192 -16.07 0.48 17.56
N GLY A 193 -16.13 0.42 18.90
CA GLY A 193 -16.53 1.54 19.75
C GLY A 193 -15.38 2.49 20.13
N GLN A 194 -14.16 2.22 19.71
CA GLN A 194 -12.99 3.04 19.98
C GLN A 194 -12.85 4.21 19.00
N ALA A 195 -12.00 5.17 19.36
CA ALA A 195 -11.60 6.25 18.47
C ALA A 195 -10.11 6.60 18.61
N PHE A 196 -9.40 6.61 17.49
CA PHE A 196 -7.98 6.99 17.40
C PHE A 196 -7.75 7.91 16.21
N TYR A 197 -6.80 8.84 16.28
CA TYR A 197 -6.41 9.58 15.08
C TYR A 197 -5.58 8.71 14.15
N ARG A 198 -5.64 9.06 12.87
CA ARG A 198 -4.67 8.58 11.88
C ARG A 198 -3.63 9.68 11.78
N ALA A 199 -2.41 9.33 11.42
CA ALA A 199 -1.40 10.35 11.17
C ALA A 199 -0.54 10.00 9.97
N VAL A 200 -0.10 11.06 9.28
CA VAL A 200 0.98 10.98 8.31
C VAL A 200 2.29 11.28 9.03
N ALA A 201 3.23 10.36 8.97
CA ALA A 201 4.59 10.59 9.40
C ALA A 201 5.43 11.13 8.24
N THR A 202 6.31 12.08 8.54
CA THR A 202 7.43 12.46 7.69
C THR A 202 8.73 12.08 8.40
N VAL A 203 9.73 11.62 7.66
CA VAL A 203 11.08 11.45 8.20
C VAL A 203 12.13 11.97 7.22
N ASP A 204 13.04 12.80 7.72
CA ASP A 204 14.16 13.34 6.95
C ASP A 204 15.33 12.35 6.86
N ARG A 205 16.38 12.71 6.10
CA ARG A 205 17.61 11.92 5.97
C ARG A 205 18.37 11.67 7.28
N ASP A 206 18.13 12.47 8.31
CA ASP A 206 18.80 12.34 9.60
C ASP A 206 17.93 11.58 10.61
N GLY A 207 16.79 11.01 10.18
CA GLY A 207 15.90 10.22 11.01
C GLY A 207 14.95 11.04 11.89
N ARG A 208 14.76 12.33 11.60
CA ARG A 208 13.87 13.19 12.38
C ARG A 208 12.43 13.03 11.93
N PHE A 209 11.57 12.58 12.84
CA PHE A 209 10.15 12.40 12.59
C PHE A 209 9.34 13.68 12.86
N THR A 210 8.30 13.90 12.06
CA THR A 210 7.14 14.74 12.43
C THR A 210 5.87 14.00 12.07
N PHE A 211 4.78 14.29 12.77
CA PHE A 211 3.50 13.62 12.60
C PHE A 211 2.40 14.65 12.38
N THR A 212 1.49 14.40 11.43
CA THR A 212 0.31 15.22 11.18
C THR A 212 -0.93 14.36 11.37
N GLU A 213 -1.68 14.63 12.42
CA GLU A 213 -2.93 13.96 12.75
C GLU A 213 -4.05 14.34 11.77
N THR A 214 -4.95 13.40 11.52
CA THR A 214 -6.11 13.59 10.65
C THR A 214 -7.32 12.79 11.12
N ASN A 215 -8.51 13.33 10.82
CA ASN A 215 -9.79 12.63 10.98
C ASN A 215 -10.16 11.78 9.76
N ALA A 216 -9.34 11.74 8.71
CA ALA A 216 -9.56 10.89 7.56
C ALA A 216 -9.58 9.40 7.92
N TYR A 217 -10.24 8.61 7.07
CA TYR A 217 -10.33 7.15 7.17
C TYR A 217 -10.94 6.66 8.49
N SER A 218 -11.92 7.40 9.02
CA SER A 218 -12.68 6.93 10.19
C SER A 218 -13.34 5.58 9.91
N GLY A 219 -13.18 4.64 10.84
CA GLY A 219 -13.71 3.29 10.71
C GLY A 219 -12.94 2.39 9.75
N ASN A 220 -11.75 2.80 9.29
CA ASN A 220 -10.88 2.00 8.43
C ASN A 220 -9.42 2.52 8.39
N ASN A 221 -8.62 1.97 7.47
CA ASN A 221 -7.20 2.30 7.31
C ASN A 221 -6.91 3.38 6.25
N GLY A 222 -5.98 4.27 6.59
CA GLY A 222 -5.15 4.97 5.61
C GLY A 222 -4.07 4.03 5.06
N ARG A 223 -3.59 4.28 3.85
CA ARG A 223 -2.72 3.32 3.13
C ARG A 223 -1.42 3.95 2.65
N SER A 224 -1.53 5.02 1.88
CA SER A 224 -0.40 5.71 1.29
C SER A 224 -0.52 7.23 1.48
N ALA A 225 0.63 7.89 1.60
CA ALA A 225 0.74 9.34 1.69
C ALA A 225 1.98 9.83 0.95
N VAL A 226 1.87 10.97 0.29
CA VAL A 226 3.01 11.72 -0.28
C VAL A 226 2.88 13.19 0.12
N LEU A 227 3.98 13.76 0.62
CA LEU A 227 4.07 15.19 0.92
C LEU A 227 4.36 15.97 -0.37
N ILE A 228 3.61 17.05 -0.56
CA ILE A 228 3.73 17.99 -1.66
C ILE A 228 4.05 19.37 -1.09
N GLU A 229 5.01 20.03 -1.73
CA GLU A 229 5.40 21.40 -1.45
C GLU A 229 5.12 22.24 -2.70
N GLU A 230 4.16 23.16 -2.60
CA GLU A 230 3.80 24.05 -3.70
C GLU A 230 3.76 25.48 -3.18
N GLY A 231 4.75 26.29 -3.56
CA GLY A 231 4.94 27.64 -3.02
C GLY A 231 5.26 27.60 -1.52
N ASP A 232 4.45 28.25 -0.70
CA ASP A 232 4.53 28.27 0.77
C ASP A 232 3.63 27.22 1.44
N LYS A 233 2.87 26.44 0.66
CA LYS A 233 1.97 25.40 1.17
C LYS A 233 2.68 24.05 1.22
N ARG A 234 2.53 23.36 2.36
CA ARG A 234 2.91 21.96 2.54
C ARG A 234 1.68 21.14 2.90
N PHE A 235 1.38 20.13 2.10
CA PHE A 235 0.21 19.29 2.29
C PHE A 235 0.46 17.88 1.79
N PHE A 236 -0.28 16.92 2.33
CA PHE A 236 -0.23 15.53 1.92
C PHE A 236 -1.38 15.24 0.97
N PHE A 237 -1.10 14.50 -0.10
CA PHE A 237 -2.10 13.66 -0.72
C PHE A 237 -2.03 12.29 -0.07
N THR A 238 -3.18 11.73 0.27
CA THR A 238 -3.24 10.39 0.86
C THR A 238 -4.36 9.56 0.26
N THR A 239 -4.27 8.24 0.41
CA THR A 239 -5.30 7.28 0.00
C THR A 239 -5.67 6.33 1.14
N GLY A 240 -6.91 5.85 1.13
CA GLY A 240 -7.40 4.87 2.11
C GLY A 240 -8.82 4.40 1.83
N ASN A 241 -9.39 3.68 2.79
CA ASN A 241 -10.73 3.12 2.69
C ASN A 241 -11.78 4.03 3.34
N ALA A 242 -13.03 3.90 2.87
CA ALA A 242 -14.20 4.38 3.62
C ALA A 242 -14.53 3.49 4.82
N GLY A 243 -15.15 4.08 5.85
CA GLY A 243 -15.47 3.44 7.13
C GLY A 243 -16.33 2.17 7.04
N ASN A 244 -16.20 1.28 8.02
CA ASN A 244 -16.86 -0.03 8.04
C ASN A 244 -18.33 -0.02 8.52
N GLY A 245 -18.91 1.15 8.82
CA GLY A 245 -20.30 1.23 9.26
C GLY A 245 -21.35 1.03 8.15
N SER A 246 -22.60 1.29 8.54
CA SER A 246 -23.78 1.14 7.70
C SER A 246 -23.96 2.30 6.71
N ASN A 247 -24.71 2.04 5.64
CA ASN A 247 -25.03 3.06 4.64
C ASN A 247 -26.43 3.65 4.87
N PRO A 248 -26.66 4.95 4.58
CA PRO A 248 -25.66 5.93 4.16
C PRO A 248 -24.69 6.27 5.29
N GLN A 249 -23.42 6.47 4.95
CA GLN A 249 -22.38 6.83 5.90
C GLN A 249 -22.62 8.26 6.43
N PRO A 250 -22.23 8.58 7.68
CA PRO A 250 -22.23 9.96 8.17
C PRO A 250 -21.34 10.86 7.32
N SER A 251 -21.66 12.16 7.24
CA SER A 251 -20.95 13.11 6.40
C SER A 251 -19.43 13.11 6.62
N GLY A 252 -18.97 13.09 7.88
CA GLY A 252 -17.53 13.05 8.18
C GLY A 252 -16.82 11.81 7.61
N VAL A 253 -17.51 10.67 7.52
CA VAL A 253 -16.97 9.43 6.96
C VAL A 253 -16.96 9.47 5.44
N VAL A 254 -18.00 10.05 4.82
CA VAL A 254 -18.02 10.30 3.37
C VAL A 254 -16.89 11.24 2.97
N LEU A 255 -16.68 12.32 3.72
CA LEU A 255 -15.60 13.29 3.47
C LEU A 255 -14.21 12.69 3.69
N GLY A 256 -14.07 11.78 4.66
CA GLY A 256 -12.80 11.17 5.03
C GLY A 256 -12.43 9.90 4.26
N ALA A 257 -13.17 9.53 3.22
CA ALA A 257 -12.91 8.34 2.42
C ALA A 257 -11.93 8.60 1.26
N GLY A 258 -11.28 7.54 0.80
CA GLY A 258 -10.59 7.53 -0.48
C GLY A 258 -9.41 8.49 -0.58
N ALA A 259 -9.50 9.48 -1.47
CA ALA A 259 -8.41 10.43 -1.73
C ALA A 259 -8.55 11.65 -0.83
N GLN A 260 -7.50 12.00 -0.07
CA GLN A 260 -7.55 13.11 0.90
C GLN A 260 -6.45 14.14 0.66
N PHE A 261 -6.79 15.39 0.97
CA PHE A 261 -5.88 16.53 1.03
C PHE A 261 -5.70 16.88 2.52
N ILE A 262 -4.48 16.83 3.05
CA ILE A 262 -4.24 17.08 4.48
C ILE A 262 -3.16 18.16 4.60
N ALA A 263 -3.49 19.32 5.16
CA ALA A 263 -2.48 20.35 5.46
C ALA A 263 -1.49 19.82 6.50
N GLN A 264 -0.19 20.06 6.29
CA GLN A 264 0.83 19.62 7.24
C GLN A 264 0.74 20.40 8.55
N SER A 265 0.84 19.69 9.68
CA SER A 265 1.07 20.28 10.99
C SER A 265 2.54 20.14 11.38
N THR A 266 3.08 21.14 12.06
CA THR A 266 4.41 21.10 12.70
C THR A 266 4.31 21.09 14.23
N LEU A 267 3.10 21.02 14.78
CA LEU A 267 2.88 20.94 16.22
C LEU A 267 3.06 19.49 16.70
N PRO A 268 3.52 19.26 17.94
CA PRO A 268 3.47 17.93 18.56
C PRO A 268 2.04 17.39 18.58
N GLU A 269 1.87 16.07 18.49
CA GLU A 269 0.55 15.40 18.41
C GLU A 269 -0.40 15.86 19.52
N ALA A 270 0.08 15.92 20.76
CA ALA A 270 -0.72 16.36 21.90
C ALA A 270 -1.24 17.82 21.84
N GLN A 271 -0.78 18.62 20.88
CA GLN A 271 -1.22 20.00 20.63
C GLN A 271 -2.00 20.14 19.32
N GLN A 272 -2.15 19.08 18.54
CA GLN A 272 -2.91 19.11 17.31
C GLN A 272 -4.41 19.08 17.61
N THR A 273 -5.18 19.66 16.70
CA THR A 273 -6.64 19.57 16.71
C THR A 273 -7.10 19.37 15.27
N PRO A 274 -7.06 18.12 14.78
CA PRO A 274 -7.37 17.82 13.39
C PRO A 274 -8.74 18.35 13.00
N SER A 275 -8.82 19.01 11.84
CA SER A 275 -10.07 19.51 11.31
C SER A 275 -10.97 18.37 10.81
N THR A 276 -12.17 18.74 10.35
CA THR A 276 -12.99 17.84 9.52
C THR A 276 -12.18 17.34 8.32
N PRO A 277 -12.35 16.08 7.89
CA PRO A 277 -11.65 15.55 6.71
C PRO A 277 -11.92 16.37 5.45
N THR A 278 -10.89 16.50 4.62
CA THR A 278 -10.91 17.28 3.38
C THR A 278 -10.58 16.38 2.20
N PRO A 279 -11.57 16.06 1.34
CA PRO A 279 -11.33 15.19 0.19
C PRO A 279 -10.43 15.88 -0.84
N LEU A 280 -9.55 15.11 -1.47
CA LEU A 280 -8.76 15.54 -2.62
C LEU A 280 -9.51 15.28 -3.93
N ALA A 281 -10.11 14.09 -4.02
CA ALA A 281 -10.69 13.62 -5.25
C ALA A 281 -11.70 12.49 -5.01
N SER A 282 -12.58 12.27 -5.98
CA SER A 282 -13.54 11.15 -5.96
C SER A 282 -13.91 10.71 -7.37
N PHE A 283 -14.31 9.44 -7.50
CA PHE A 283 -14.90 8.85 -8.68
C PHE A 283 -16.26 8.24 -8.36
N SER A 284 -17.25 8.46 -9.24
CA SER A 284 -18.52 7.75 -9.19
C SER A 284 -18.70 6.92 -10.44
N VAL A 285 -19.08 5.65 -10.27
CA VAL A 285 -19.38 4.74 -11.39
C VAL A 285 -20.52 5.24 -12.28
N THR A 286 -21.33 6.19 -11.81
CA THR A 286 -22.35 6.87 -12.63
C THR A 286 -21.77 7.56 -13.86
N LYS A 287 -20.49 7.97 -13.81
CA LYS A 287 -19.75 8.48 -14.98
C LYS A 287 -19.59 7.47 -16.11
N LEU A 288 -19.79 6.18 -15.82
CA LEU A 288 -19.73 5.06 -16.76
C LEU A 288 -21.13 4.61 -17.22
N GLY A 289 -22.19 5.35 -16.85
CA GLY A 289 -23.57 5.03 -17.21
C GLY A 289 -24.19 3.88 -16.42
N VAL A 290 -23.57 3.45 -15.31
CA VAL A 290 -24.15 2.44 -14.40
C VAL A 290 -24.72 3.10 -13.14
N SER A 291 -25.63 2.41 -12.46
CA SER A 291 -26.24 2.92 -11.23
C SER A 291 -25.21 3.19 -10.14
N ALA A 292 -25.47 4.24 -9.35
CA ALA A 292 -24.64 4.60 -8.21
C ALA A 292 -24.49 3.43 -7.23
N ASP A 293 -23.31 3.33 -6.65
CA ASP A 293 -23.03 2.38 -5.59
C ASP A 293 -23.29 2.98 -4.19
N LYS A 294 -22.77 2.36 -3.15
CA LYS A 294 -22.69 2.88 -1.79
C LYS A 294 -21.81 4.14 -1.78
N ILE A 295 -22.37 5.22 -1.25
CA ILE A 295 -21.70 6.52 -1.14
C ILE A 295 -20.34 6.36 -0.43
N GLY A 296 -19.28 6.87 -1.06
CA GLY A 296 -17.90 6.83 -0.56
C GLY A 296 -17.17 5.49 -0.74
N LYS A 297 -17.84 4.39 -1.09
CA LYS A 297 -17.21 3.06 -1.24
C LYS A 297 -16.58 2.82 -2.62
N ASP A 298 -16.97 3.60 -3.62
CA ASP A 298 -16.33 3.59 -4.94
C ASP A 298 -14.83 3.97 -4.85
N ASP A 299 -14.48 4.79 -3.86
CA ASP A 299 -13.17 5.43 -3.72
C ASP A 299 -12.18 4.69 -2.80
N ASN A 300 -12.33 3.38 -2.57
CA ASN A 300 -11.39 2.59 -1.75
C ASN A 300 -10.02 2.40 -2.45
N PHE A 301 -9.22 3.47 -2.51
CA PHE A 301 -7.91 3.51 -3.18
C PHE A 301 -6.82 2.80 -2.36
N ARG A 302 -5.71 2.42 -3.01
CA ARG A 302 -4.58 1.74 -2.36
C ARG A 302 -3.25 2.43 -2.67
N GLY A 303 -2.88 2.47 -3.94
CA GLY A 303 -1.65 3.12 -4.39
C GLY A 303 -1.87 4.60 -4.66
N LEU A 304 -0.77 5.33 -4.59
CA LEU A 304 -0.67 6.75 -4.86
C LEU A 304 0.67 7.02 -5.54
N THR A 305 0.69 7.84 -6.57
CA THR A 305 1.93 8.43 -7.08
C THR A 305 1.65 9.79 -7.67
N VAL A 306 2.66 10.65 -7.69
CA VAL A 306 2.61 11.95 -8.36
C VAL A 306 3.66 11.94 -9.46
N PHE A 307 3.22 12.21 -10.68
CA PHE A 307 4.09 12.22 -11.86
C PHE A 307 3.63 13.31 -12.83
N ASN A 308 4.56 14.13 -13.32
CA ASN A 308 4.29 15.27 -14.21
C ASN A 308 3.11 16.14 -13.74
N ASN A 309 3.12 16.54 -12.46
CA ASN A 309 2.09 17.37 -11.82
C ASN A 309 0.67 16.78 -11.86
N VAL A 310 0.55 15.46 -11.95
CA VAL A 310 -0.73 14.73 -11.91
C VAL A 310 -0.67 13.71 -10.78
N VAL A 311 -1.77 13.63 -10.02
CA VAL A 311 -1.97 12.61 -8.98
C VAL A 311 -2.62 11.39 -9.60
N TYR A 312 -2.00 10.22 -9.42
CA TYR A 312 -2.52 8.94 -9.87
C TYR A 312 -2.77 8.03 -8.67
N MET A 313 -3.81 7.22 -8.77
CA MET A 313 -4.22 6.30 -7.72
C MET A 313 -4.61 4.96 -8.31
N THR A 314 -4.48 3.90 -7.52
CA THR A 314 -5.03 2.59 -7.88
C THR A 314 -6.18 2.25 -6.97
N LYS A 315 -7.14 1.50 -7.50
CA LYS A 315 -8.09 0.74 -6.72
C LYS A 315 -8.00 -0.71 -7.15
N GLY A 316 -7.82 -1.60 -6.19
CA GLY A 316 -7.66 -3.04 -6.44
C GLY A 316 -8.34 -3.89 -5.38
N SER A 317 -9.38 -3.38 -4.73
CA SER A 317 -10.03 -4.06 -3.61
C SER A 317 -11.50 -3.68 -3.48
N GLY A 318 -12.30 -4.59 -2.94
CA GLY A 318 -13.73 -4.41 -2.68
C GLY A 318 -14.61 -4.62 -3.91
N SER A 319 -15.89 -4.93 -3.67
CA SER A 319 -16.87 -5.18 -4.73
C SER A 319 -17.48 -3.92 -5.34
N ASN A 320 -17.23 -2.75 -4.74
CA ASN A 320 -17.71 -1.45 -5.21
C ASN A 320 -16.70 -0.79 -6.18
N GLY A 321 -17.15 0.18 -6.98
CA GLY A 321 -16.30 0.93 -7.92
C GLY A 321 -15.72 0.08 -9.08
N VAL A 322 -14.56 0.51 -9.60
CA VAL A 322 -13.80 -0.20 -10.64
C VAL A 322 -12.38 -0.45 -10.14
N ASN A 323 -11.88 -1.68 -10.29
CA ASN A 323 -10.46 -1.96 -10.06
C ASN A 323 -9.61 -1.51 -11.26
N THR A 324 -8.85 -0.43 -11.10
CA THR A 324 -8.13 0.23 -12.20
C THR A 324 -7.12 1.28 -11.70
N VAL A 325 -6.50 1.99 -12.64
CA VAL A 325 -5.69 3.18 -12.40
C VAL A 325 -6.52 4.42 -12.69
N TYR A 326 -6.55 5.34 -11.74
CA TYR A 326 -7.19 6.64 -11.85
C TYR A 326 -6.16 7.77 -11.90
N PHE A 327 -6.56 8.90 -12.43
CA PHE A 327 -5.89 10.18 -12.23
C PHE A 327 -6.88 11.27 -11.81
N VAL A 328 -6.38 12.29 -11.12
CA VAL A 328 -7.15 13.48 -10.74
C VAL A 328 -7.17 14.47 -11.91
N ASP A 329 -8.36 14.85 -12.36
CA ASP A 329 -8.57 15.87 -13.39
C ASP A 329 -8.84 17.24 -12.76
N THR A 330 -7.82 18.10 -12.78
CA THR A 330 -7.94 19.50 -12.32
C THR A 330 -8.49 20.45 -13.38
N THR A 331 -8.73 19.97 -14.60
CA THR A 331 -9.23 20.79 -15.72
C THR A 331 -10.74 20.69 -15.94
N GLY A 332 -11.36 19.63 -15.42
CA GLY A 332 -12.77 19.30 -15.60
C GLY A 332 -13.16 18.84 -17.01
N ASN A 333 -12.20 18.70 -17.92
CA ASN A 333 -12.43 18.41 -19.34
C ASN A 333 -11.74 17.12 -19.81
N ALA A 334 -10.96 16.44 -18.96
CA ALA A 334 -10.18 15.30 -19.39
C ALA A 334 -11.05 14.04 -19.63
N CYS A 335 -12.27 14.00 -19.07
CA CYS A 335 -13.00 12.74 -18.86
C CYS A 335 -14.50 12.85 -19.14
N PRO A 336 -14.90 13.09 -20.40
CA PRO A 336 -16.31 13.25 -20.76
C PRO A 336 -17.18 12.04 -20.38
N ASN A 337 -16.62 10.82 -20.37
CA ASN A 337 -17.32 9.57 -20.04
C ASN A 337 -16.61 8.76 -18.94
N GLY A 338 -16.03 9.45 -17.94
CA GLY A 338 -15.34 8.80 -16.81
C GLY A 338 -13.99 8.15 -17.13
N THR A 339 -13.56 8.15 -18.39
CA THR A 339 -12.26 7.66 -18.86
C THR A 339 -11.57 8.74 -19.70
N GLY A 340 -10.25 8.86 -19.60
CA GLY A 340 -9.49 9.88 -20.32
C GLY A 340 -7.98 9.78 -20.14
N ILE A 341 -7.26 10.82 -20.55
CA ILE A 341 -5.85 10.99 -20.18
C ILE A 341 -5.65 12.38 -19.58
N PRO A 342 -4.64 12.57 -18.72
CA PRO A 342 -4.35 13.88 -18.15
C PRO A 342 -4.16 14.94 -19.23
N ALA A 343 -4.63 16.15 -18.96
CA ALA A 343 -4.42 17.29 -19.84
C ALA A 343 -2.92 17.64 -19.91
N PRO A 344 -2.39 18.05 -21.08
CA PRO A 344 -1.06 18.63 -21.14
C PRO A 344 -0.95 19.81 -20.16
N HIS A 345 0.14 19.87 -19.39
CA HIS A 345 0.36 20.91 -18.38
C HIS A 345 -0.71 20.98 -17.29
N ALA A 346 -1.32 19.85 -16.93
CA ALA A 346 -2.12 19.75 -15.73
C ALA A 346 -1.32 20.25 -14.51
N LYS A 347 -2.02 20.88 -13.57
CA LYS A 347 -1.45 21.35 -12.32
C LYS A 347 -1.90 20.44 -11.18
N LEU A 348 -1.05 20.32 -10.17
CA LEU A 348 -1.44 19.68 -8.92
C LEU A 348 -2.57 20.47 -8.25
N PRO A 349 -3.54 19.78 -7.62
CA PRO A 349 -4.49 20.44 -6.74
C PRO A 349 -3.77 21.15 -5.59
N VAL A 350 -4.09 22.42 -5.35
CA VAL A 350 -3.55 23.22 -4.22
C VAL A 350 -4.60 23.53 -3.15
N ASP A 351 -5.82 23.05 -3.36
CA ASP A 351 -6.96 23.18 -2.47
C ASP A 351 -7.77 21.86 -2.49
N PRO A 352 -8.52 21.54 -1.42
CA PRO A 352 -9.41 20.39 -1.37
C PRO A 352 -10.50 20.43 -2.45
N LEU A 353 -11.09 19.26 -2.74
CA LEU A 353 -12.24 19.11 -3.61
C LEU A 353 -13.44 19.89 -3.05
N ALA A 354 -13.94 20.84 -3.84
CA ALA A 354 -15.19 21.53 -3.54
C ALA A 354 -16.40 20.58 -3.70
N TYR A 355 -17.36 20.66 -2.78
CA TYR A 355 -18.58 19.85 -2.80
C TYR A 355 -19.77 20.65 -2.27
N ALA A 356 -20.99 20.14 -2.50
CA ALA A 356 -22.23 20.73 -1.97
C ALA A 356 -22.63 20.03 -0.66
N PRO A 357 -22.54 20.67 0.52
CA PRO A 357 -22.85 20.01 1.79
C PRO A 357 -24.29 19.50 1.89
N ALA A 358 -25.24 20.20 1.25
CA ALA A 358 -26.67 19.89 1.29
C ALA A 358 -27.03 18.55 0.63
N THR A 359 -26.22 18.08 -0.32
CA THR A 359 -26.48 16.84 -1.07
C THR A 359 -25.42 15.76 -0.82
N LEU A 360 -24.45 15.99 0.06
CA LEU A 360 -23.37 15.04 0.34
C LEU A 360 -23.88 13.65 0.74
N GLN A 361 -24.96 13.57 1.52
CA GLN A 361 -25.53 12.28 1.97
C GLN A 361 -26.44 11.59 0.95
N SER A 362 -26.86 12.28 -0.11
CA SER A 362 -27.66 11.70 -1.20
C SER A 362 -26.81 11.38 -2.42
N ASP A 363 -25.91 12.29 -2.79
CA ASP A 363 -25.17 12.27 -4.04
C ASP A 363 -23.73 11.80 -3.84
N GLY A 364 -23.19 11.95 -2.63
CA GLY A 364 -21.77 11.74 -2.34
C GLY A 364 -20.90 12.91 -2.79
N LEU A 365 -19.61 12.64 -2.96
CA LEU A 365 -18.64 13.60 -3.46
C LEU A 365 -18.79 13.78 -4.99
N PRO A 366 -18.56 14.99 -5.51
CA PRO A 366 -18.52 15.19 -6.96
C PRO A 366 -17.30 14.49 -7.56
N SER A 367 -17.46 13.90 -8.74
CA SER A 367 -16.33 13.25 -9.40
C SER A 367 -15.43 14.24 -10.13
N ASN A 368 -14.15 14.27 -9.74
CA ASN A 368 -13.05 14.94 -10.43
C ASN A 368 -11.92 13.96 -10.79
N MET A 369 -12.20 12.65 -10.77
CA MET A 369 -11.26 11.61 -11.17
C MET A 369 -11.70 10.92 -12.45
N CYS A 370 -10.73 10.22 -13.02
CA CYS A 370 -10.86 9.57 -14.30
C CYS A 370 -10.15 8.25 -14.32
N ILE A 371 -10.74 7.26 -14.96
CA ILE A 371 -10.02 6.04 -15.32
C ILE A 371 -9.01 6.39 -16.40
N LEU A 372 -7.76 5.98 -16.21
CA LEU A 372 -6.69 6.19 -17.18
C LEU A 372 -6.99 5.38 -18.45
N ALA A 373 -7.09 6.05 -19.60
CA ALA A 373 -7.54 5.44 -20.85
C ALA A 373 -6.69 4.24 -21.24
N GLY A 374 -7.34 3.10 -21.47
CA GLY A 374 -6.69 1.81 -21.75
C GLY A 374 -6.76 0.81 -20.60
N PHE A 375 -6.97 1.28 -19.37
CA PHE A 375 -7.23 0.42 -18.22
C PHE A 375 -8.70 -0.02 -18.14
N PRO A 376 -9.03 -1.07 -17.37
CA PRO A 376 -10.41 -1.51 -17.17
C PRO A 376 -11.32 -0.41 -16.66
N SER A 377 -12.53 -0.35 -17.22
CA SER A 377 -13.56 0.64 -16.93
C SER A 377 -14.93 0.01 -16.61
N THR A 378 -14.97 -1.30 -16.32
CA THR A 378 -16.20 -2.01 -15.96
C THR A 378 -16.35 -2.07 -14.45
N SER A 379 -17.53 -1.69 -13.94
CA SER A 379 -17.83 -1.79 -12.50
C SER A 379 -17.70 -3.22 -11.98
N ASN A 380 -17.07 -3.36 -10.83
CA ASN A 380 -16.89 -4.64 -10.12
C ASN A 380 -18.23 -5.30 -9.73
N LYS A 381 -19.32 -4.51 -9.64
CA LYS A 381 -20.67 -5.03 -9.41
C LYS A 381 -21.31 -5.66 -10.64
N VAL A 382 -20.87 -5.26 -11.84
CA VAL A 382 -21.38 -5.78 -13.11
C VAL A 382 -20.55 -6.98 -13.54
N THR A 383 -19.23 -6.90 -13.40
CA THR A 383 -18.30 -7.97 -13.73
C THR A 383 -17.26 -8.08 -12.63
N PRO A 384 -17.05 -9.28 -12.05
CA PRO A 384 -15.99 -9.48 -11.07
C PRO A 384 -14.64 -8.96 -11.57
N ALA A 385 -13.90 -8.30 -10.68
CA ALA A 385 -12.61 -7.75 -11.03
C ALA A 385 -11.63 -8.86 -11.46
N ALA A 386 -10.92 -8.63 -12.56
CA ALA A 386 -9.87 -9.52 -13.06
C ALA A 386 -8.45 -9.00 -12.73
N MET A 387 -8.35 -7.82 -12.12
CA MET A 387 -7.10 -7.17 -11.74
C MET A 387 -7.27 -6.54 -10.36
N PHE A 388 -6.19 -6.50 -9.59
CA PHE A 388 -6.15 -6.00 -8.22
C PHE A 388 -4.98 -5.04 -8.04
N PRO A 389 -4.95 -3.91 -8.79
CA PRO A 389 -3.81 -3.02 -8.79
C PRO A 389 -3.58 -2.40 -7.40
N PHE A 390 -2.31 -2.32 -7.03
CA PHE A 390 -1.85 -1.86 -5.73
C PHE A 390 -0.81 -0.76 -5.90
N GLY A 391 0.47 -1.07 -6.05
CA GLY A 391 1.51 -0.07 -6.27
C GLY A 391 1.54 0.38 -7.74
N LEU A 392 1.94 1.62 -7.99
CA LEU A 392 2.19 2.12 -9.34
C LEU A 392 3.39 3.06 -9.37
N TRP A 393 4.17 3.01 -10.44
CA TRP A 393 5.36 3.84 -10.63
C TRP A 393 5.60 4.10 -12.12
N PHE A 394 5.83 5.37 -12.46
CA PHE A 394 6.17 5.78 -13.83
C PHE A 394 7.68 5.71 -14.01
N ALA A 395 8.12 4.99 -15.05
CA ALA A 395 9.52 5.00 -15.46
C ALA A 395 9.82 6.19 -16.40
N ASP A 396 8.83 6.59 -17.20
CA ASP A 396 8.82 7.81 -17.99
C ASP A 396 7.37 8.17 -18.36
N SER A 397 7.19 9.21 -19.19
CA SER A 397 5.85 9.65 -19.63
C SER A 397 5.08 8.63 -20.46
N ASN A 398 5.74 7.57 -20.94
CA ASN A 398 5.19 6.58 -21.84
C ASN A 398 5.22 5.16 -21.26
N THR A 399 5.71 4.97 -20.04
CA THR A 399 5.92 3.66 -19.42
C THR A 399 5.52 3.71 -17.94
N LEU A 400 4.51 2.92 -17.60
CA LEU A 400 3.94 2.80 -16.27
C LEU A 400 4.04 1.35 -15.81
N TYR A 401 4.56 1.14 -14.61
CA TYR A 401 4.53 -0.14 -13.92
C TYR A 401 3.41 -0.15 -12.89
N VAL A 402 2.61 -1.22 -12.88
CA VAL A 402 1.53 -1.42 -11.92
C VAL A 402 1.71 -2.79 -11.27
N ALA A 403 1.84 -2.81 -9.95
CA ALA A 403 1.79 -4.04 -9.19
C ALA A 403 0.34 -4.48 -9.01
N ASP A 404 0.09 -5.77 -9.22
CA ASP A 404 -1.20 -6.41 -8.97
C ASP A 404 -1.06 -7.37 -7.78
N GLU A 405 -1.92 -7.19 -6.77
CA GLU A 405 -1.86 -7.92 -5.50
C GLU A 405 -2.22 -9.40 -5.67
N GLY A 406 -2.95 -9.75 -6.72
CA GLY A 406 -3.76 -10.97 -6.71
C GLY A 406 -5.03 -10.79 -5.88
N ASP A 407 -5.94 -11.75 -5.98
CA ASP A 407 -7.27 -11.69 -5.37
C ASP A 407 -7.34 -12.10 -3.89
N GLY A 408 -6.24 -12.61 -3.32
CA GLY A 408 -6.16 -13.05 -1.94
C GLY A 408 -7.05 -14.27 -1.63
N TYR A 409 -7.32 -15.12 -2.64
CA TYR A 409 -8.24 -16.25 -2.49
C TYR A 409 -7.84 -17.21 -1.36
N THR A 410 -8.79 -17.40 -0.45
CA THR A 410 -8.71 -18.31 0.71
C THR A 410 -9.97 -19.16 0.84
N GLY A 411 -10.66 -19.41 -0.29
CA GLY A 411 -11.95 -20.10 -0.31
C GLY A 411 -11.88 -21.63 -0.24
N GLY A 412 -10.71 -22.23 -0.40
CA GLY A 412 -10.56 -23.69 -0.47
C GLY A 412 -9.11 -24.18 -0.51
N GLY A 413 -8.95 -25.51 -0.44
CA GLY A 413 -7.65 -26.17 -0.47
C GLY A 413 -6.89 -26.03 -1.80
N ASP A 414 -7.53 -25.49 -2.83
CA ASP A 414 -6.97 -25.15 -4.13
C ASP A 414 -6.27 -23.78 -4.17
N LEU A 415 -6.16 -23.08 -3.03
CA LEU A 415 -5.66 -21.71 -2.98
C LEU A 415 -4.31 -21.49 -3.66
N PHE A 416 -3.39 -22.45 -3.56
CA PHE A 416 -2.09 -22.38 -4.21
C PHE A 416 -2.19 -22.52 -5.73
N THR A 417 -3.00 -23.46 -6.22
CA THR A 417 -3.24 -23.60 -7.66
C THR A 417 -4.01 -22.42 -8.24
N HIS A 418 -4.89 -21.82 -7.45
CA HIS A 418 -5.62 -20.61 -7.81
C HIS A 418 -4.68 -19.41 -7.95
N ALA A 419 -3.86 -19.15 -6.94
CA ALA A 419 -2.84 -18.09 -6.98
C ALA A 419 -1.87 -18.25 -8.18
N ALA A 420 -1.42 -19.48 -8.45
CA ALA A 420 -0.56 -19.77 -9.60
C ALA A 420 -1.23 -19.56 -10.97
N ALA A 421 -2.56 -19.59 -11.04
CA ALA A 421 -3.32 -19.44 -12.28
C ALA A 421 -3.66 -17.98 -12.61
N GLN A 422 -3.46 -17.05 -11.67
CA GLN A 422 -3.74 -15.63 -11.87
C GLN A 422 -2.80 -15.04 -12.93
N LYS A 423 -3.39 -14.45 -13.99
CA LYS A 423 -2.64 -13.90 -15.14
C LYS A 423 -2.23 -12.44 -14.96
N SER A 424 -2.97 -11.71 -14.13
CA SER A 424 -2.77 -10.28 -13.85
C SER A 424 -1.84 -10.03 -12.67
N ALA A 425 -1.80 -10.95 -11.70
CA ALA A 425 -0.94 -10.90 -10.52
C ALA A 425 0.54 -10.81 -10.89
N GLY A 426 1.28 -9.92 -10.20
CA GLY A 426 2.69 -9.65 -10.51
C GLY A 426 2.92 -8.20 -10.91
N LEU A 427 3.93 -7.94 -11.76
CA LEU A 427 4.28 -6.60 -12.21
C LEU A 427 3.88 -6.38 -13.67
N GLN A 428 2.88 -5.54 -13.88
CA GLN A 428 2.39 -5.18 -15.19
C GLN A 428 3.17 -4.00 -15.76
N LYS A 429 3.64 -4.10 -17.00
CA LYS A 429 4.18 -2.97 -17.75
C LYS A 429 3.15 -2.45 -18.76
N TRP A 430 2.80 -1.18 -18.62
CA TRP A 430 1.88 -0.47 -19.48
C TRP A 430 2.63 0.56 -20.30
N VAL A 431 2.27 0.67 -21.58
CA VAL A 431 2.90 1.58 -22.54
C VAL A 431 1.86 2.52 -23.12
N PHE A 432 2.16 3.80 -23.10
CA PHE A 432 1.32 4.82 -23.71
C PHE A 432 1.56 4.90 -25.22
N ASN A 433 0.48 4.96 -26.00
CA ASN A 433 0.52 5.29 -27.41
C ASN A 433 0.02 6.73 -27.63
N PRO A 434 0.90 7.69 -27.96
CA PRO A 434 0.52 9.09 -28.17
C PRO A 434 -0.45 9.31 -29.33
N ALA A 435 -0.43 8.45 -30.36
CA ALA A 435 -1.28 8.60 -31.53
C ALA A 435 -2.74 8.23 -31.23
N SER A 436 -2.96 7.14 -30.47
CA SER A 436 -4.29 6.73 -30.05
C SER A 436 -4.72 7.31 -28.70
N ARG A 437 -3.78 7.93 -27.96
CA ARG A 437 -3.98 8.47 -26.60
C ARG A 437 -4.49 7.42 -25.61
N ILE A 438 -3.97 6.20 -25.72
CA ILE A 438 -4.41 5.04 -24.93
C ILE A 438 -3.18 4.32 -24.36
N TRP A 439 -3.28 3.86 -23.11
CA TRP A 439 -2.33 2.94 -22.50
C TRP A 439 -2.65 1.49 -22.89
N THR A 440 -1.64 0.67 -23.10
CA THR A 440 -1.82 -0.75 -23.42
C THR A 440 -0.88 -1.59 -22.56
N LEU A 441 -1.42 -2.67 -22.00
CA LEU A 441 -0.61 -3.67 -21.30
C LEU A 441 0.36 -4.29 -22.30
N ALA A 442 1.65 -4.11 -22.09
CA ALA A 442 2.69 -4.75 -22.90
C ALA A 442 2.87 -6.20 -22.45
N TYR A 443 3.07 -6.43 -21.15
CA TYR A 443 3.23 -7.76 -20.55
C TYR A 443 3.15 -7.68 -19.01
N THR A 444 2.97 -8.85 -18.39
CA THR A 444 3.05 -9.04 -16.93
C THR A 444 4.28 -9.90 -16.61
N LEU A 445 5.15 -9.41 -15.75
CA LEU A 445 6.28 -10.16 -15.22
C LEU A 445 5.86 -10.95 -13.98
N VAL A 446 6.10 -12.26 -14.02
CA VAL A 446 5.77 -13.21 -12.93
C VAL A 446 6.88 -14.23 -12.65
N ASP A 447 7.83 -14.40 -13.58
CA ASP A 447 8.85 -15.44 -13.41
C ASP A 447 9.74 -15.15 -12.19
N GLY A 448 10.10 -16.19 -11.45
CA GLY A 448 10.82 -16.06 -10.17
C GLY A 448 10.00 -15.55 -8.98
N LEU A 449 8.78 -15.02 -9.17
CA LEU A 449 7.95 -14.52 -8.07
C LEU A 449 7.38 -15.64 -7.18
N GLY A 450 7.17 -16.82 -7.77
CA GLY A 450 6.67 -17.99 -7.07
C GLY A 450 5.19 -17.91 -6.71
N LEU A 451 4.35 -17.40 -7.62
CA LEU A 451 2.90 -17.37 -7.44
C LEU A 451 2.36 -18.75 -7.04
N GLY A 452 1.62 -18.81 -5.94
CA GLY A 452 1.05 -20.04 -5.41
C GLY A 452 2.07 -21.08 -4.91
N LYS A 453 3.38 -20.79 -4.90
CA LYS A 453 4.40 -21.71 -4.41
C LYS A 453 4.62 -21.48 -2.91
N PRO A 454 4.20 -22.42 -2.03
CA PRO A 454 4.38 -22.25 -0.60
C PRO A 454 5.86 -22.24 -0.22
N TYR A 455 6.17 -21.54 0.86
CA TYR A 455 7.52 -21.48 1.41
C TYR A 455 7.52 -21.59 2.93
N SER A 456 8.64 -22.07 3.48
CA SER A 456 8.84 -22.18 4.92
C SER A 456 9.35 -20.86 5.51
N VAL A 457 8.90 -20.59 6.74
CA VAL A 457 9.41 -19.51 7.58
C VAL A 457 9.83 -20.15 8.90
N HIS A 458 11.06 -19.86 9.34
CA HIS A 458 11.58 -20.46 10.57
C HIS A 458 10.70 -20.08 11.77
N GLY A 459 10.29 -21.06 12.57
CA GLY A 459 9.39 -20.87 13.72
C GLY A 459 7.90 -20.80 13.37
N TYR A 460 7.54 -20.73 12.09
CA TYR A 460 6.14 -20.69 11.65
C TYR A 460 5.53 -22.09 11.58
N PRO A 461 4.25 -22.29 11.95
CA PRO A 461 3.62 -23.60 11.91
C PRO A 461 3.54 -24.17 10.48
N MET A 462 3.50 -25.50 10.41
CA MET A 462 3.33 -26.27 9.17
C MET A 462 2.04 -27.10 9.24
N GLY A 463 1.62 -27.67 8.11
CA GLY A 463 0.38 -28.44 8.01
C GLY A 463 -0.85 -27.52 7.92
N SER A 464 -2.01 -28.01 8.34
CA SER A 464 -3.27 -27.27 8.26
C SER A 464 -3.58 -26.49 9.54
N ASN A 465 -4.10 -25.29 9.39
CA ASN A 465 -4.77 -24.56 10.45
C ASN A 465 -6.14 -25.19 10.71
N ALA A 466 -6.36 -25.70 11.92
CA ALA A 466 -7.64 -26.32 12.28
C ALA A 466 -8.83 -25.35 12.25
N ALA A 467 -8.59 -24.05 12.45
CA ALA A 467 -9.66 -23.04 12.44
C ALA A 467 -10.19 -22.75 11.03
N THR A 468 -9.31 -22.75 10.03
CA THR A 468 -9.68 -22.44 8.64
C THR A 468 -9.77 -23.67 7.75
N GLY A 469 -9.17 -24.79 8.14
CA GLY A 469 -9.02 -25.99 7.32
C GLY A 469 -7.96 -25.87 6.22
N LEU A 470 -7.19 -24.77 6.19
CA LEU A 470 -6.25 -24.43 5.12
C LEU A 470 -4.78 -24.51 5.57
N PRO A 471 -3.80 -24.67 4.67
CA PRO A 471 -2.38 -24.75 5.02
C PRO A 471 -1.84 -23.50 5.71
N TRP A 472 -1.06 -23.66 6.79
CA TRP A 472 -0.38 -22.53 7.45
C TRP A 472 0.62 -21.82 6.55
N THR A 473 1.39 -22.59 5.76
CA THR A 473 2.52 -22.05 5.00
C THR A 473 2.06 -20.98 4.01
N PRO A 474 2.67 -19.77 4.02
CA PRO A 474 2.34 -18.74 3.06
C PRO A 474 2.86 -19.09 1.66
N ALA A 475 2.15 -18.61 0.63
CA ALA A 475 2.61 -18.55 -0.74
C ALA A 475 2.42 -17.12 -1.28
N THR A 476 3.23 -16.72 -2.26
CA THR A 476 3.05 -15.41 -2.91
C THR A 476 1.75 -15.40 -3.72
N ASP A 477 0.95 -14.34 -3.60
CA ASP A 477 -0.25 -14.14 -4.42
C ASP A 477 -0.06 -13.08 -5.51
N GLY A 478 0.81 -12.10 -5.26
CA GLY A 478 1.11 -10.99 -6.15
C GLY A 478 2.04 -9.97 -5.51
N LEU A 479 1.92 -8.71 -5.93
CA LEU A 479 2.77 -7.59 -5.50
C LEU A 479 1.95 -6.46 -4.89
N ARG A 480 2.53 -5.77 -3.90
CA ARG A 480 1.93 -4.62 -3.22
C ARG A 480 2.67 -3.32 -3.58
N ASN A 481 3.25 -2.66 -2.59
CA ASN A 481 3.95 -1.39 -2.78
C ASN A 481 5.22 -1.61 -3.64
N ILE A 482 5.48 -0.66 -4.54
CA ILE A 482 6.61 -0.70 -5.48
C ILE A 482 7.31 0.65 -5.56
N VAL A 483 8.58 0.60 -5.91
CA VAL A 483 9.38 1.73 -6.36
C VAL A 483 10.30 1.25 -7.48
N GLY A 484 10.67 2.13 -8.40
CA GLY A 484 11.60 1.80 -9.47
C GLY A 484 12.70 2.85 -9.63
N HIS A 485 13.69 2.48 -10.46
CA HIS A 485 14.74 3.37 -10.91
C HIS A 485 15.09 3.06 -12.36
N VAL A 486 15.23 4.09 -13.19
CA VAL A 486 15.72 3.97 -14.56
C VAL A 486 17.20 4.32 -14.61
N GLY A 487 18.04 3.32 -14.92
CA GLY A 487 19.45 3.52 -15.19
C GLY A 487 19.69 4.28 -16.50
N ARG A 488 20.85 4.93 -16.61
CA ARG A 488 21.24 5.68 -17.83
C ARG A 488 21.37 4.81 -19.08
N ASP A 489 21.51 3.51 -18.89
CA ASP A 489 21.53 2.48 -19.94
C ASP A 489 20.13 2.04 -20.40
N GLY A 490 19.07 2.59 -19.80
CA GLY A 490 17.68 2.23 -20.08
C GLY A 490 17.24 0.94 -19.39
N ILE A 491 18.03 0.42 -18.44
CA ILE A 491 17.61 -0.67 -17.56
C ILE A 491 16.74 -0.11 -16.44
N VAL A 492 15.57 -0.69 -16.28
CA VAL A 492 14.66 -0.40 -15.19
C VAL A 492 14.87 -1.44 -14.10
N THR A 493 15.10 -1.01 -12.86
CA THR A 493 15.03 -1.91 -11.71
C THR A 493 13.79 -1.56 -10.91
N VAL A 494 12.95 -2.55 -10.61
CA VAL A 494 11.74 -2.38 -9.79
C VAL A 494 11.86 -3.25 -8.55
N TRP A 495 11.62 -2.63 -7.39
CA TRP A 495 11.53 -3.31 -6.10
C TRP A 495 10.09 -3.35 -5.64
N ALA A 496 9.70 -4.46 -5.03
CA ALA A 496 8.32 -4.67 -4.60
C ALA A 496 8.24 -5.52 -3.33
N THR A 497 7.26 -5.24 -2.49
CA THR A 497 6.82 -6.17 -1.43
C THR A 497 5.76 -7.12 -1.99
N THR A 498 5.78 -8.40 -1.59
CA THR A 498 4.78 -9.37 -2.03
C THR A 498 3.52 -9.36 -1.16
N SER A 499 2.39 -9.76 -1.74
CA SER A 499 1.21 -10.23 -1.02
C SER A 499 1.28 -11.75 -0.85
N THR A 500 0.35 -12.30 -0.05
CA THR A 500 0.33 -13.71 0.31
C THR A 500 -1.08 -14.30 0.32
N VAL A 501 -1.14 -15.61 0.12
CA VAL A 501 -2.27 -16.48 0.44
C VAL A 501 -1.82 -17.59 1.37
N SER A 502 -2.66 -17.91 2.35
CA SER A 502 -2.45 -18.96 3.34
C SER A 502 -3.75 -19.27 4.10
N GLY A 503 -3.68 -20.23 5.01
CA GLY A 503 -4.72 -20.56 5.99
C GLY A 503 -4.58 -19.87 7.33
N ASN A 504 -3.74 -18.84 7.49
CA ASN A 504 -3.44 -18.19 8.77
C ASN A 504 -4.66 -17.55 9.48
N GLY A 505 -5.73 -17.26 8.74
CA GLY A 505 -6.88 -16.49 9.23
C GLY A 505 -6.90 -15.13 8.55
N ASP A 506 -5.87 -14.32 8.78
CA ASP A 506 -5.65 -13.08 8.04
C ASP A 506 -4.30 -13.11 7.29
N THR A 507 -4.38 -13.23 5.96
CA THR A 507 -3.19 -13.27 5.09
C THR A 507 -2.36 -11.99 5.14
N GLY A 508 -2.93 -10.88 5.63
CA GLY A 508 -2.17 -9.66 5.83
C GLY A 508 -1.10 -9.77 6.92
N ALA A 509 -1.20 -10.76 7.81
CA ALA A 509 -0.26 -11.05 8.89
C ALA A 509 0.77 -12.15 8.54
N ASP A 510 0.72 -12.70 7.32
CA ASP A 510 1.70 -13.68 6.86
C ASP A 510 3.07 -13.04 6.62
N PRO A 511 4.18 -13.70 6.98
CA PRO A 511 5.50 -13.24 6.61
C PRO A 511 5.63 -13.26 5.08
N ASN A 512 5.91 -12.10 4.50
CA ASN A 512 6.02 -11.89 3.06
C ASN A 512 7.47 -11.57 2.64
N ARG A 513 7.68 -11.14 1.38
CA ARG A 513 9.02 -10.95 0.81
C ARG A 513 9.21 -9.58 0.19
N LEU A 514 10.46 -9.13 0.18
CA LEU A 514 10.97 -8.08 -0.70
C LEU A 514 11.59 -8.75 -1.91
N VAL A 515 11.16 -8.34 -3.10
CA VAL A 515 11.66 -8.85 -4.38
C VAL A 515 12.14 -7.70 -5.26
N ALA A 516 13.00 -8.02 -6.22
CA ALA A 516 13.40 -7.10 -7.27
C ALA A 516 13.39 -7.79 -8.63
N VAL A 517 13.16 -7.01 -9.68
CA VAL A 517 13.28 -7.46 -11.07
C VAL A 517 13.92 -6.35 -11.90
N GLN A 518 14.70 -6.76 -12.89
CA GLN A 518 15.19 -5.85 -13.93
C GLN A 518 14.34 -6.02 -15.18
N ASP A 519 14.12 -4.92 -15.88
CA ASP A 519 13.45 -4.83 -17.16
C ASP A 519 14.20 -3.84 -18.06
N VAL A 520 13.86 -3.78 -19.34
CA VAL A 520 14.43 -2.81 -20.27
C VAL A 520 13.34 -1.83 -20.69
N LEU A 521 13.56 -0.53 -20.48
CA LEU A 521 12.54 0.50 -20.67
C LEU A 521 11.85 0.43 -22.04
N LYS A 522 12.63 0.27 -23.10
CA LYS A 522 12.15 0.23 -24.49
C LYS A 522 11.35 -1.03 -24.86
N ASP A 523 11.47 -2.11 -24.08
CA ASP A 523 10.91 -3.40 -24.47
C ASP A 523 9.38 -3.39 -24.39
N LYS A 524 8.74 -4.02 -25.38
CA LYS A 524 7.28 -4.15 -25.50
C LYS A 524 6.80 -5.61 -25.34
N SER A 525 7.73 -6.51 -25.09
CA SER A 525 7.50 -7.92 -24.76
C SER A 525 8.52 -8.33 -23.70
N ALA A 526 8.12 -9.13 -22.71
CA ALA A 526 9.05 -9.62 -21.68
C ALA A 526 10.16 -10.47 -22.33
N ALA A 527 11.43 -10.16 -22.01
CA ALA A 527 12.53 -11.03 -22.41
C ALA A 527 12.53 -12.32 -21.56
N GLU A 528 12.95 -13.44 -22.15
CA GLU A 528 12.87 -14.78 -21.52
C GLU A 528 13.68 -14.93 -20.21
N HIS A 529 14.59 -14.00 -19.90
CA HIS A 529 15.47 -14.07 -18.73
C HIS A 529 15.12 -13.07 -17.62
N LEU A 530 14.05 -12.28 -17.79
CA LEU A 530 13.59 -11.35 -16.75
C LEU A 530 12.88 -12.15 -15.66
N ARG A 531 13.49 -12.20 -14.48
CA ARG A 531 12.92 -12.92 -13.33
C ARG A 531 13.07 -12.11 -12.05
N PHE A 532 12.12 -12.27 -11.15
CA PHE A 532 12.24 -11.77 -9.79
C PHE A 532 13.33 -12.51 -9.04
N VAL A 533 14.04 -11.76 -8.20
CA VAL A 533 14.91 -12.28 -7.15
C VAL A 533 14.36 -11.85 -5.80
N THR A 534 14.35 -12.76 -4.83
CA THR A 534 14.03 -12.42 -3.45
C THR A 534 15.25 -11.77 -2.81
N LEU A 535 15.08 -10.53 -2.36
CA LEU A 535 16.12 -9.78 -1.65
C LEU A 535 16.06 -10.03 -0.14
N ARG A 536 14.85 -10.19 0.41
CA ARG A 536 14.61 -10.46 1.82
C ARG A 536 13.30 -11.21 2.03
N SER A 537 13.27 -12.09 3.02
CA SER A 537 12.02 -12.68 3.54
C SER A 537 11.77 -12.18 4.96
N ALA A 538 10.52 -11.87 5.28
CA ALA A 538 10.10 -11.55 6.63
C ALA A 538 10.27 -12.78 7.54
N GLY A 539 10.72 -12.56 8.78
CA GLY A 539 10.80 -13.60 9.81
C GLY A 539 9.45 -13.92 10.46
N PHE A 540 9.48 -14.84 11.42
CA PHE A 540 8.34 -15.11 12.29
C PHE A 540 7.93 -13.85 13.07
N GLY A 541 6.65 -13.48 13.00
CA GLY A 541 6.13 -12.28 13.63
C GLY A 541 6.55 -10.99 12.91
N GLU A 542 7.00 -11.07 11.66
CA GLU A 542 7.36 -9.89 10.85
C GLU A 542 6.55 -9.81 9.56
N VAL A 543 6.34 -8.59 9.08
CA VAL A 543 5.74 -8.28 7.77
C VAL A 543 6.47 -7.10 7.14
N LEU A 544 6.69 -7.13 5.83
CA LEU A 544 7.24 -6.04 5.03
C LEU A 544 6.08 -5.33 4.30
N ARG A 545 6.07 -4.00 4.30
CA ARG A 545 4.90 -3.21 3.86
C ARG A 545 5.19 -2.31 2.66
N GLY A 546 6.01 -1.31 2.85
CA GLY A 546 6.40 -0.33 1.85
C GLY A 546 7.87 -0.46 1.48
N VAL A 547 8.22 -0.02 0.28
CA VAL A 547 9.57 0.11 -0.22
C VAL A 547 9.71 1.44 -0.96
N ALA A 548 10.76 2.18 -0.64
CA ALA A 548 11.10 3.44 -1.29
C ALA A 548 12.61 3.59 -1.42
N LEU A 549 13.07 4.59 -2.17
CA LEU A 549 14.44 5.04 -2.11
C LEU A 549 14.66 5.89 -0.85
N THR A 550 15.87 5.88 -0.33
CA THR A 550 16.30 6.68 0.82
C THR A 550 16.23 8.18 0.54
N PRO A 551 15.90 9.01 1.55
CA PRO A 551 16.04 10.46 1.47
C PRO A 551 17.41 10.92 0.96
N GLY A 552 17.38 11.91 0.08
CA GLY A 552 18.52 12.47 -0.62
C GLY A 552 18.96 11.68 -1.86
N THR A 553 18.28 10.59 -2.21
CA THR A 553 18.50 9.91 -3.50
C THR A 553 18.06 10.81 -4.65
N GLU A 554 18.93 11.02 -5.62
CA GLU A 554 18.58 11.74 -6.85
C GLU A 554 17.57 10.92 -7.65
N LEU A 555 16.35 11.45 -7.74
CA LEU A 555 15.33 11.03 -8.69
C LEU A 555 15.66 11.82 -9.98
N GLY A 556 15.93 11.14 -11.10
CA GLY A 556 16.60 11.77 -12.25
C GLY A 556 15.90 13.04 -12.75
N ASP A 557 16.63 13.97 -13.38
CA ASP A 557 16.15 15.31 -13.82
C ASP A 557 14.86 15.32 -14.71
N ASN A 558 14.40 14.16 -15.18
CA ASN A 558 13.18 13.99 -15.97
C ASN A 558 11.97 13.45 -15.17
N GLU A 559 12.11 13.12 -13.88
CA GLU A 559 11.08 12.38 -13.12
C GLU A 559 10.05 13.28 -12.41
N HIS A 560 10.34 14.58 -12.20
CA HIS A 560 9.54 15.42 -11.27
C HIS A 560 9.30 16.89 -11.68
N ARG A 561 9.34 17.24 -12.96
CA ARG A 561 8.91 18.58 -13.44
C ARG A 561 7.67 18.54 -14.30
#